data_AF-A0A250XVD9-F1
#
_entry.id   AF-A0A250XVD9-F1
#
_cell.length_a   1.000
_cell.length_b   1.000
_cell.length_c   1.000
_cell.angle_alpha   90.00
_cell.angle_beta   90.00
_cell.angle_gamma   90.00
#
_symmetry.space_group_name_H-M   'P 1'
#
loop_
_entity.id
_entity.type
_entity.pdbx_description
1 polymer ?
#
loop_
_entity_poly.entity_id
_entity_poly.type
_entity_poly.pdbx_seq_one_letter_code
_entity_poly.pdbx_strand_id
1 'polypeptide(L)'
;MCSTHLLIFYRQILGDVLLRDRTNLQSADLISHPVLATFPKLLEQSDLMDALRSAWAEKESTLKRSEKRDKELLKAKFLLVYHDCVLPLLHSTLLPPFRWAEEETEAARWKVIADFLRQNQENEGALQALLSPDGVHEPFDLSEQTYDFLGEIRKNLAG
;
A
#
# COMPACT_ATOMS: atom_id res chain seq x y z
N MET A 1 -16.88 9.48 -2.66
CA MET A 1 -17.00 8.01 -2.67
C MET A 1 -16.00 7.47 -1.66
N CYS A 2 -16.40 6.57 -0.76
CA CYS A 2 -15.73 6.36 0.53
C CYS A 2 -14.67 5.24 0.52
N SER A 3 -13.44 5.51 0.98
CA SER A 3 -12.31 4.56 1.08
C SER A 3 -12.44 3.51 2.20
N THR A 4 -13.61 3.43 2.85
CA THR A 4 -13.88 2.52 3.98
C THR A 4 -13.59 1.06 3.67
N HIS A 5 -13.84 0.60 2.44
CA HIS A 5 -13.58 -0.79 2.06
C HIS A 5 -12.09 -1.15 2.11
N LEU A 6 -11.20 -0.22 1.73
CA LEU A 6 -9.75 -0.41 1.82
C LEU A 6 -9.29 -0.47 3.28
N LEU A 7 -9.87 0.38 4.14
CA LEU A 7 -9.64 0.34 5.58
C LEU A 7 -10.09 -0.98 6.21
N ILE A 8 -11.19 -1.57 5.74
CA ILE A 8 -11.66 -2.86 6.20
C ILE A 8 -10.64 -3.96 5.83
N PHE A 9 -10.11 -3.97 4.61
CA PHE A 9 -9.05 -4.91 4.23
C PHE A 9 -7.82 -4.77 5.12
N TYR A 10 -7.34 -3.54 5.32
CA TYR A 10 -6.21 -3.28 6.20
C TYR A 10 -6.45 -3.83 7.61
N ARG A 11 -7.61 -3.53 8.22
CA ARG A 11 -7.93 -4.03 9.57
C ARG A 11 -8.07 -5.54 9.65
N GLN A 12 -8.62 -6.19 8.62
CA GLN A 12 -8.72 -7.64 8.58
C GLN A 12 -7.33 -8.27 8.51
N ILE A 13 -6.48 -7.80 7.59
CA ILE A 13 -5.10 -8.27 7.43
C ILE A 13 -4.29 -8.03 8.71
N LEU A 14 -4.42 -6.84 9.32
CA LEU A 14 -3.81 -6.52 10.60
C LEU A 14 -4.25 -7.52 11.69
N GLY A 15 -5.55 -7.83 11.77
CA GLY A 15 -6.07 -8.81 12.72
C GLY A 15 -5.53 -10.21 12.49
N ASP A 16 -5.46 -10.67 11.23
CA ASP A 16 -4.90 -11.97 10.89
C ASP A 16 -3.42 -12.07 11.29
N VAL A 17 -2.61 -11.09 10.88
CA VAL A 17 -1.16 -11.09 11.13
C VAL A 17 -0.82 -10.93 12.61
N LEU A 18 -1.57 -10.12 13.35
CA LEU A 18 -1.30 -9.88 14.78
C LEU A 18 -1.84 -10.98 15.69
N LEU A 19 -2.95 -11.62 15.33
CA LEU A 19 -3.68 -12.52 16.24
C LEU A 19 -3.75 -13.96 15.73
N ARG A 20 -4.08 -14.16 14.45
CA ARG A 20 -4.36 -15.48 13.89
C ARG A 20 -3.09 -16.25 13.52
N ASP A 21 -2.14 -15.55 12.91
CA ASP A 21 -0.95 -16.16 12.32
C ASP A 21 0.23 -16.23 13.29
N ARG A 22 0.07 -15.68 14.50
CA ARG A 22 1.09 -15.77 15.56
C ARG A 22 0.98 -17.10 16.30
N THR A 23 2.03 -17.91 16.19
CA THR A 23 2.20 -19.14 16.99
C THR A 23 2.39 -18.87 18.48
N ASN A 24 2.94 -17.71 18.84
CA ASN A 24 3.08 -17.25 20.22
C ASN A 24 2.76 -15.75 20.33
N LEU A 25 1.71 -15.42 21.08
CA LEU A 25 1.29 -14.03 21.30
C LEU A 25 2.32 -13.19 22.09
N GLN A 26 3.21 -13.85 22.83
CA GLN A 26 4.30 -13.21 23.58
C GLN A 26 5.58 -13.01 22.76
N SER A 27 5.61 -13.44 21.49
CA SER A 27 6.76 -13.18 20.63
C SER A 27 6.91 -11.67 20.38
N ALA A 28 8.12 -11.17 20.61
CA ALA A 28 8.54 -9.80 20.27
C ALA A 28 9.20 -9.74 18.88
N ASP A 29 9.08 -10.79 18.08
CA ASP A 29 9.66 -10.83 16.75
C ASP A 29 9.04 -9.76 15.86
N LEU A 30 9.90 -9.21 15.01
CA LEU A 30 9.55 -8.17 14.09
C LEU A 30 8.66 -8.75 12.98
N ILE A 31 7.49 -8.15 12.77
CA ILE A 31 6.55 -8.64 11.75
C ILE A 31 6.98 -8.11 10.39
N SER A 32 7.44 -8.99 9.51
CA SER A 32 7.74 -8.64 8.12
C SER A 32 6.45 -8.56 7.29
N HIS A 33 5.79 -7.41 7.32
CA HIS A 33 4.59 -7.17 6.52
C HIS A 33 4.56 -5.71 6.01
N PRO A 34 5.13 -5.42 4.83
CA PRO A 34 5.22 -4.08 4.27
C PRO A 34 3.90 -3.31 4.25
N VAL A 35 2.79 -3.94 3.86
CA VAL A 35 1.48 -3.27 3.92
C VAL A 35 1.13 -2.79 5.34
N LEU A 36 1.45 -3.55 6.39
CA LEU A 36 1.19 -3.09 7.76
C LEU A 36 2.10 -1.94 8.16
N ALA A 37 3.36 -1.97 7.72
CA ALA A 37 4.33 -0.91 7.98
C ALA A 37 3.98 0.41 7.25
N THR A 38 3.51 0.33 6.00
CA THR A 38 3.39 1.51 5.13
C THR A 38 1.96 2.02 4.96
N PHE A 39 0.93 1.25 5.32
CA PHE A 39 -0.47 1.68 5.18
C PHE A 39 -0.83 2.91 6.05
N PRO A 40 -0.30 3.10 7.28
CA PRO A 40 -0.51 4.35 8.00
C PRO A 40 0.01 5.58 7.24
N LYS A 41 1.21 5.51 6.66
CA LYS A 41 1.80 6.57 5.81
C LYS A 41 0.94 6.86 4.57
N LEU A 42 0.37 5.81 3.97
CA LEU A 42 -0.57 5.95 2.86
C LEU A 42 -1.80 6.78 3.26
N LEU A 43 -2.35 6.60 4.47
CA LEU A 43 -3.56 7.33 4.91
C LEU A 43 -3.36 8.84 5.00
N GLU A 44 -2.11 9.29 5.11
CA GLU A 44 -1.74 10.71 5.13
C GLU A 44 -1.68 11.31 3.72
N GLN A 45 -1.73 10.51 2.66
CA GLN A 45 -1.61 10.93 1.26
C GLN A 45 -2.88 10.60 0.47
N SER A 46 -3.75 11.61 0.31
CA SER A 46 -5.07 11.46 -0.32
C SER A 46 -5.00 10.99 -1.78
N ASP A 47 -4.00 11.45 -2.52
CA ASP A 47 -3.79 11.11 -3.93
C ASP A 47 -3.37 9.65 -4.12
N LEU A 48 -2.49 9.11 -3.26
CA LEU A 48 -2.13 7.70 -3.27
C LEU A 48 -3.28 6.82 -2.77
N MET A 49 -4.07 7.28 -1.80
CA MET A 49 -5.30 6.60 -1.40
C MET A 49 -6.31 6.52 -2.55
N ASP A 50 -6.40 7.57 -3.35
CA ASP A 50 -7.24 7.62 -4.54
C ASP A 50 -6.72 6.73 -5.68
N ALA A 51 -5.40 6.64 -5.84
CA ALA A 51 -4.74 5.69 -6.74
C ALA A 51 -5.06 4.24 -6.35
N LEU A 52 -4.89 3.88 -5.07
CA LEU A 52 -5.21 2.54 -4.55
C LEU A 52 -6.68 2.19 -4.78
N ARG A 53 -7.57 3.13 -4.47
CA ARG A 53 -9.01 2.96 -4.64
C ARG A 53 -9.38 2.69 -6.09
N SER A 54 -8.78 3.43 -7.02
CA SER A 54 -9.03 3.28 -8.45
C SER A 54 -8.51 1.95 -8.96
N ALA A 55 -7.26 1.59 -8.62
CA ALA A 55 -6.65 0.31 -8.99
C ALA A 55 -7.42 -0.89 -8.40
N TRP A 56 -7.87 -0.79 -7.15
CA TRP A 56 -8.70 -1.83 -6.54
C TRP A 56 -10.05 -1.97 -7.22
N ALA A 57 -10.75 -0.86 -7.49
CA ALA A 57 -12.05 -0.89 -8.15
C ALA A 57 -11.96 -1.54 -9.54
N GLU A 58 -10.89 -1.24 -10.29
CA GLU A 58 -10.61 -1.90 -11.57
C GLU A 58 -10.37 -3.40 -11.37
N LYS A 59 -9.47 -3.80 -10.46
CA LYS A 59 -9.21 -5.21 -10.21
C LYS A 59 -10.46 -5.96 -9.78
N GLU A 60 -11.23 -5.39 -8.85
CA GLU A 60 -12.47 -5.97 -8.35
C GLU A 60 -13.52 -6.13 -9.47
N SER A 61 -13.57 -5.21 -10.44
CA SER A 61 -14.48 -5.32 -11.58
C SER A 61 -14.21 -6.56 -12.44
N THR A 62 -12.95 -7.03 -12.51
CA THR A 62 -12.55 -8.22 -13.27
C THR A 62 -12.84 -9.55 -12.57
N LEU A 63 -13.14 -9.53 -11.27
CA LEU A 63 -13.35 -10.75 -10.48
C LEU A 63 -14.72 -11.39 -10.73
N LYS A 64 -14.75 -12.72 -10.79
CA LYS A 64 -15.99 -13.50 -10.89
C LYS A 64 -16.79 -13.40 -9.59
N ARG A 65 -18.11 -13.61 -9.69
CA ARG A 65 -19.00 -13.58 -8.51
C ARG A 65 -18.62 -14.60 -7.43
N SER A 66 -18.06 -15.76 -7.81
CA SER A 66 -17.54 -16.76 -6.88
C SER A 66 -16.31 -16.23 -6.12
N GLU A 67 -15.39 -15.58 -6.82
CA GLU A 67 -14.17 -15.00 -6.25
C GLU A 67 -14.49 -13.85 -5.28
N LYS A 68 -15.49 -13.02 -5.61
CA LYS A 68 -15.96 -11.93 -4.71
C LYS A 68 -16.57 -12.42 -3.38
N ARG A 69 -16.90 -13.71 -3.26
CA ARG A 69 -17.41 -14.29 -2.02
C ARG A 69 -16.30 -14.89 -1.15
N ASP A 70 -15.12 -15.10 -1.72
CA ASP A 70 -13.96 -15.65 -1.03
C ASP A 70 -13.15 -14.51 -0.41
N LYS A 71 -13.26 -14.36 0.91
CA LYS A 71 -12.59 -13.29 1.66
C LYS A 71 -11.07 -13.43 1.66
N GLU A 72 -10.55 -14.66 1.70
CA GLU A 72 -9.11 -14.91 1.71
C GLU A 72 -8.51 -14.57 0.35
N LEU A 73 -9.19 -14.97 -0.72
CA LEU A 73 -8.82 -14.57 -2.08
C LEU A 73 -8.85 -13.04 -2.25
N LEU A 74 -9.90 -12.37 -1.76
CA LEU A 74 -10.00 -10.91 -1.86
C LEU A 74 -8.86 -10.21 -1.12
N LYS A 75 -8.49 -10.64 0.09
CA LYS A 75 -7.32 -10.12 0.81
C LYS A 75 -6.04 -10.34 0.00
N ALA A 76 -5.83 -11.52 -0.55
CA ALA A 76 -4.64 -11.81 -1.36
C ALA A 76 -4.56 -10.94 -2.62
N LYS A 77 -5.69 -10.73 -3.32
CA LYS A 77 -5.76 -9.82 -4.47
C LYS A 77 -5.56 -8.36 -4.07
N PHE A 78 -6.07 -7.96 -2.92
CA PHE A 78 -5.87 -6.60 -2.40
C PHE A 78 -4.38 -6.34 -2.09
N LEU A 79 -3.70 -7.29 -1.44
CA LEU A 79 -2.26 -7.22 -1.20
C LEU A 79 -1.49 -7.09 -2.51
N LEU A 80 -1.83 -7.88 -3.54
CA LEU A 80 -1.20 -7.77 -4.85
C LEU A 80 -1.38 -6.37 -5.45
N VAL A 81 -2.61 -5.85 -5.46
CA VAL A 81 -2.88 -4.49 -5.95
C VAL A 81 -2.10 -3.45 -5.14
N TYR A 82 -2.01 -3.59 -3.83
CA TYR A 82 -1.23 -2.69 -2.98
C TYR A 82 0.26 -2.70 -3.37
N HIS A 83 0.83 -3.89 -3.59
CA HIS A 83 2.22 -4.09 -3.96
C HIS A 83 2.56 -3.60 -5.36
N ASP A 84 1.64 -3.70 -6.31
CA ASP A 84 1.87 -3.19 -7.66
C ASP A 84 1.62 -1.68 -7.73
N CYS A 85 0.61 -1.17 -7.05
CA CYS A 85 0.19 0.23 -7.18
C CYS A 85 0.92 1.16 -6.20
N VAL A 86 0.71 0.96 -4.90
CA VAL A 86 1.01 1.99 -3.90
C VAL A 86 2.41 1.86 -3.36
N LEU A 87 2.84 0.63 -3.06
CA LEU A 87 4.15 0.42 -2.45
C LEU A 87 5.29 1.02 -3.31
N PRO A 88 5.32 0.84 -4.64
CA PRO A 88 6.34 1.49 -5.48
C PRO A 88 6.26 3.02 -5.44
N LEU A 89 5.04 3.58 -5.41
CA LEU A 89 4.83 5.03 -5.37
C LEU A 89 5.27 5.64 -4.04
N LEU A 90 5.06 4.94 -2.92
CA LEU A 90 5.48 5.41 -1.59
C LEU A 90 7.01 5.54 -1.42
N HIS A 91 7.77 4.79 -2.22
CA HIS A 91 9.24 4.74 -2.22
C HIS A 91 9.84 5.25 -3.54
N SER A 92 9.03 5.94 -4.37
CA SER A 92 9.49 6.48 -5.64
C SER A 92 10.21 7.80 -5.44
N THR A 93 11.45 7.89 -5.94
CA THR A 93 12.21 9.16 -5.98
C THR A 93 11.65 10.16 -6.99
N LEU A 94 10.78 9.70 -7.91
CA LEU A 94 10.17 10.53 -8.95
C LEU A 94 8.90 11.23 -8.45
N LEU A 95 8.31 10.75 -7.35
CA LEU A 95 7.09 11.32 -6.80
C LEU A 95 7.45 12.54 -5.92
N PRO A 96 7.02 13.77 -6.28
CA PRO A 96 7.27 14.94 -5.45
C PRO A 96 6.67 14.76 -4.03
N PRO A 97 7.18 15.48 -3.01
CA PRO A 97 6.64 15.39 -1.66
C PRO A 97 5.17 15.81 -1.62
N PHE A 98 4.36 15.13 -0.82
CA PHE A 98 2.96 15.47 -0.66
C PHE A 98 2.81 16.83 0.03
N ARG A 99 2.08 17.74 -0.62
CA ARG A 99 1.74 19.07 -0.08
C ARG A 99 0.27 19.35 -0.36
N TRP A 100 -0.51 19.41 0.71
CA TRP A 100 -1.93 19.66 0.63
C TRP A 100 -2.23 21.10 0.19
N ALA A 101 -3.20 21.27 -0.71
CA ALA A 101 -3.68 22.55 -1.19
C ALA A 101 -2.62 23.38 -1.96
N GLU A 102 -1.62 22.71 -2.55
CA GLU A 102 -0.65 23.31 -3.45
C GLU A 102 -0.87 22.75 -4.86
N GLU A 103 -1.67 23.45 -5.67
CA GLU A 103 -2.17 22.98 -6.97
C GLU A 103 -1.05 22.51 -7.92
N GLU A 104 0.06 23.25 -8.01
CA GLU A 104 1.19 22.89 -8.87
C GLU A 104 1.83 21.56 -8.44
N THR A 105 2.01 21.36 -7.13
CA THR A 105 2.58 20.14 -6.56
C THR A 105 1.60 18.96 -6.68
N GLU A 106 0.31 19.18 -6.45
CA GLU A 106 -0.74 18.16 -6.64
C GLU A 106 -0.83 17.72 -8.10
N ALA A 107 -0.77 18.65 -9.06
CA ALA A 107 -0.77 18.34 -10.48
C ALA A 107 0.49 17.58 -10.91
N ALA A 108 1.66 17.97 -10.40
CA ALA A 108 2.92 17.29 -10.67
C ALA A 108 2.93 15.86 -10.12
N ARG A 109 2.48 15.66 -8.87
CA ARG A 109 2.32 14.32 -8.27
C ARG A 109 1.31 13.48 -9.04
N TRP A 110 0.15 14.04 -9.36
CA TRP A 110 -0.88 13.34 -10.11
C TRP A 110 -0.37 12.84 -11.46
N LYS A 111 0.43 13.65 -12.17
CA LYS A 111 1.04 13.23 -13.43
C LYS A 111 1.91 11.98 -13.26
N VAL A 112 2.80 11.97 -12.27
CA VAL A 112 3.67 10.82 -11.96
C VAL A 112 2.85 9.59 -11.59
N ILE A 113 1.84 9.75 -10.75
CA ILE A 113 0.93 8.67 -10.34
C ILE A 113 0.20 8.11 -11.57
N ALA A 114 -0.41 8.95 -12.39
CA ALA A 114 -1.17 8.52 -13.56
C ALA A 114 -0.29 7.83 -14.60
N ASP A 115 0.92 8.35 -14.85
CA ASP A 115 1.89 7.72 -15.75
C ASP A 115 2.31 6.34 -15.24
N PHE A 116 2.56 6.19 -13.94
CA PHE A 116 2.90 4.91 -13.32
C PHE A 116 1.73 3.91 -13.37
N LEU A 117 0.51 4.33 -13.03
CA LEU A 117 -0.68 3.48 -13.09
C LEU A 117 -0.94 2.97 -14.51
N ARG A 118 -0.77 3.84 -15.53
CA ARG A 118 -0.89 3.44 -16.93
C ARG A 118 0.15 2.37 -17.29
N GLN A 119 1.42 2.57 -16.94
CA GLN A 119 2.48 1.60 -17.20
C GLN A 119 2.22 0.26 -16.51
N ASN A 120 1.73 0.28 -15.26
CA ASN A 120 1.38 -0.93 -14.55
C ASN A 120 0.23 -1.70 -15.22
N GLN A 121 -0.75 -0.98 -15.74
CA GLN A 121 -1.88 -1.58 -16.46
C GLN A 121 -1.41 -2.23 -17.77
N GLU A 122 -0.56 -1.54 -18.54
CA GLU A 122 0.00 -2.03 -19.80
C GLU A 122 0.87 -3.27 -19.61
N ASN A 123 1.60 -3.35 -18.50
CA ASN A 123 2.58 -4.41 -18.23
C ASN A 123 2.08 -5.49 -17.25
N GLU A 124 0.78 -5.48 -16.92
CA GLU A 124 0.14 -6.40 -15.97
C GLU A 124 0.80 -6.46 -14.58
N GLY A 125 1.41 -5.36 -14.12
CA GLY A 125 2.05 -5.26 -12.81
C GLY A 125 3.19 -4.24 -12.77
N ALA A 126 3.79 -4.07 -11.59
CA ALA A 126 4.83 -3.05 -11.38
C ALA A 126 6.25 -3.50 -11.71
N LEU A 127 6.47 -4.80 -11.91
CA LEU A 127 7.81 -5.38 -12.04
C LEU A 127 8.64 -4.74 -13.16
N GLN A 128 8.03 -4.44 -14.30
CA GLN A 128 8.75 -3.84 -15.41
C GLN A 128 9.20 -2.41 -15.09
N ALA A 129 8.38 -1.62 -14.41
CA ALA A 129 8.75 -0.28 -13.96
C ALA A 129 9.84 -0.33 -12.87
N LEU A 130 9.71 -1.26 -11.92
CA LEU A 130 10.65 -1.45 -10.81
C LEU A 130 12.01 -1.99 -11.22
N LEU A 131 12.08 -2.78 -12.30
CA LEU A 131 13.32 -3.37 -12.82
C LEU A 131 13.88 -2.58 -14.01
N SER A 132 13.29 -1.43 -14.33
CA SER A 132 13.77 -0.58 -15.42
C SER A 132 15.20 -0.10 -15.12
N PRO A 133 16.13 -0.17 -16.09
CA PRO A 133 17.48 0.33 -15.90
C PRO A 133 17.55 1.84 -15.65
N ASP A 134 16.50 2.57 -16.04
CA ASP A 134 16.36 4.01 -15.80
C ASP A 134 15.76 4.32 -14.41
N GLY A 135 15.43 3.29 -13.62
CA GLY A 135 14.86 3.41 -12.29
C GLY A 135 15.86 3.97 -11.28
N VAL A 136 15.54 5.13 -10.71
CA VAL A 136 16.23 5.65 -9.52
C VAL A 136 15.49 5.14 -8.30
N HIS A 137 16.20 4.45 -7.41
CA HIS A 137 15.62 3.83 -6.21
C HIS A 137 16.31 4.37 -4.96
N GLU A 138 15.54 4.59 -3.90
CA GLU A 138 16.10 4.88 -2.58
C GLU A 138 16.80 3.64 -2.01
N PRO A 139 17.80 3.83 -1.12
CA PRO A 139 18.36 2.72 -0.36
C PRO A 139 17.28 1.99 0.42
N PHE A 140 17.34 0.67 0.43
CA PHE A 140 16.42 -0.17 1.20
C PHE A 140 16.43 0.20 2.68
N ASP A 141 15.27 0.50 3.24
CA ASP A 141 15.06 0.69 4.68
C ASP A 141 14.25 -0.48 5.26
N LEU A 142 14.77 -1.08 6.33
CA LEU A 142 14.12 -2.19 7.03
C LEU A 142 12.74 -1.77 7.58
N SER A 143 12.59 -0.50 7.98
CA SER A 143 11.34 0.03 8.52
C SER A 143 10.16 -0.09 7.54
N GLU A 144 10.45 -0.16 6.24
CA GLU A 144 9.45 -0.30 5.17
C GLU A 144 8.87 -1.72 5.08
N GLN A 145 9.63 -2.71 5.54
CA GLN A 145 9.22 -4.11 5.53
C GLN A 145 8.65 -4.56 6.87
N THR A 146 8.95 -3.83 7.94
CA THR A 146 8.76 -4.33 9.29
C THR A 146 7.79 -3.51 10.10
N TYR A 147 6.74 -4.17 10.59
CA TYR A 147 5.77 -3.57 11.49
C TYR A 147 6.21 -3.74 12.95
N ASP A 148 6.69 -2.66 13.55
CA ASP A 148 7.04 -2.58 14.97
C ASP A 148 5.82 -2.14 15.81
N PHE A 149 5.04 -3.12 16.26
CA PHE A 149 3.88 -2.84 17.10
C PHE A 149 4.25 -2.26 18.48
N LEU A 150 5.44 -2.53 19.02
CA LEU A 150 5.88 -2.03 20.32
C LEU A 150 6.32 -0.55 20.21
N GLY A 151 7.01 -0.20 19.13
CA GLY A 151 7.37 1.16 18.79
C GLY A 151 6.13 2.05 18.65
N GLU A 152 5.09 1.56 17.98
CA GLU A 152 3.82 2.29 17.85
C GLU A 152 3.14 2.55 19.21
N ILE A 153 3.17 1.60 20.14
CA ILE A 153 2.65 1.82 21.51
C ILE A 153 3.45 2.91 22.24
N ARG A 154 4.79 2.92 22.09
CA ARG A 154 5.65 3.93 22.74
C ARG A 154 5.39 5.34 22.21
N LYS A 155 5.17 5.51 20.90
CA LYS A 155 4.82 6.80 20.31
C LYS A 155 3.49 7.33 20.87
N ASN A 156 2.49 6.45 20.99
CA ASN A 156 1.17 6.81 21.51
C ASN A 156 1.16 7.15 23.01
N LEU A 157 2.15 6.69 23.79
CA LEU A 157 2.30 7.02 25.22
C LEU A 157 3.11 8.31 25.46
N ALA A 158 3.82 8.80 24.43
CA ALA A 158 4.68 9.97 24.51
C ALA A 158 4.04 11.25 23.94
N GLY A 159 2.84 11.16 23.37
CA GLY A 159 2.00 12.29 22.93
C GLY A 159 0.85 12.54 23.89
#